data_AF-A0A7K3GEY8-F1
#
_entry.id   AF-A0A7K3GEY8-F1
#
_cell.length_a   1.000
_cell.length_b   1.000
_cell.length_c   1.000
_cell.angle_alpha   90.00
_cell.angle_beta   90.00
_cell.angle_gamma   90.00
#
_symmetry.space_group_name_H-M   'P 1'
#
loop_
_entity.id
_entity.type
_entity.pdbx_description
1 polymer ?
#
loop_
_entity_poly.entity_id
_entity_poly.type
_entity_poly.pdbx_seq_one_letter_code
_entity_poly.pdbx_strand_id
1 'polypeptide(L)' 'MSYSRDPFCCFTTSQDLQTFFDCHRRAFAHFGGVPMTIVYDRTKTVVRRHVAPGEAVPLHPEAVGFAGHYDFDI' A
#
# COMPACT_ATOMS: atom_id res chain seq x y z
N MET A 1 6.83 -12.57 -4.35
CA MET A 1 6.52 -13.05 -5.70
C MET A 1 5.05 -12.75 -5.98
N SER A 2 4.73 -12.05 -7.06
CA SER A 2 3.34 -11.75 -7.49
C SER A 2 2.83 -12.85 -8.43
N TYR A 3 1.60 -13.32 -8.19
CA TYR A 3 1.01 -14.52 -8.83
C TYR A 3 0.46 -14.25 -10.25
N SER A 4 0.31 -12.98 -10.63
CA SER A 4 -0.26 -12.50 -11.89
C SER A 4 0.68 -11.48 -12.55
N ARG A 5 0.75 -11.48 -13.88
CA ARG A 5 1.47 -10.44 -14.66
C ARG A 5 0.56 -9.28 -15.09
N ASP A 6 -0.68 -9.21 -14.61
CA ASP A 6 -1.62 -8.13 -14.91
C ASP A 6 -1.20 -6.83 -14.17
N PRO A 7 -0.69 -5.81 -14.88
CA PRO A 7 -0.24 -4.58 -14.26
C PRO A 7 -1.39 -3.56 -14.19
N PHE A 8 -1.54 -2.92 -13.04
CA PHE A 8 -2.40 -1.75 -12.87
C PHE A 8 -1.54 -0.52 -12.60
N CYS A 9 -1.83 0.60 -13.27
CA CYS A 9 -1.15 1.87 -13.01
C CYS A 9 -2.13 3.05 -12.95
N CYS A 10 -1.80 4.05 -12.13
CA CYS A 10 -2.51 5.31 -12.02
C CYS A 10 -1.52 6.46 -12.19
N PHE A 11 -1.84 7.41 -13.08
CA PHE A 11 -1.12 8.66 -13.19
C PHE A 11 -1.83 9.73 -12.36
N THR A 12 -1.07 10.42 -11.52
CA THR A 12 -1.55 11.44 -10.58
C THR A 12 -0.58 12.62 -10.58
N THR A 13 -1.09 13.81 -10.27
CA THR A 13 -0.31 15.03 -10.08
C THR A 13 0.04 15.30 -8.61
N SER A 14 -0.49 14.51 -7.66
CA SER A 14 -0.22 14.61 -6.22
C SER A 14 0.35 13.31 -5.64
N GLN A 15 1.18 13.45 -4.61
CA GLN A 15 1.76 12.36 -3.82
C GLN A 15 1.20 12.29 -2.39
N ASP A 16 0.11 13.01 -2.09
CA ASP A 16 -0.53 12.97 -0.79
C ASP A 16 -1.16 11.59 -0.47
N LEU A 17 -1.41 11.36 0.83
CA LEU A 17 -1.96 10.09 1.33
C LEU A 17 -3.33 9.76 0.73
N GLN A 18 -4.18 10.76 0.54
CA GLN A 18 -5.53 10.57 0.02
C GLN A 18 -5.47 10.05 -1.42
N THR A 19 -4.65 10.67 -2.25
CA THR A 19 -4.44 10.28 -3.64
C THR A 19 -3.79 8.90 -3.75
N PHE A 20 -2.84 8.60 -2.85
CA PHE A 20 -2.22 7.29 -2.77
C PHE A 20 -3.23 6.17 -2.47
N PHE A 21 -4.10 6.34 -1.47
CA PHE A 21 -5.12 5.35 -1.12
C PHE A 21 -6.26 5.26 -2.14
N ASP A 22 -6.59 6.34 -2.84
CA ASP A 22 -7.52 6.28 -3.97
C ASP A 22 -6.98 5.38 -5.09
N CYS A 23 -5.69 5.46 -5.40
CA CYS A 23 -5.05 4.58 -6.39
C CYS A 23 -5.18 3.09 -5.99
N HIS A 24 -5.10 2.77 -4.69
CA HIS A 24 -5.30 1.41 -4.19
C HIS A 24 -6.74 0.94 -4.36
N ARG A 25 -7.73 1.80 -4.03
CA ARG A 25 -9.15 1.49 -4.26
C ARG A 25 -9.44 1.19 -5.72
N ARG A 26 -8.85 1.97 -6.63
CA ARG A 26 -8.98 1.74 -8.08
C ARG A 26 -8.30 0.44 -8.51
N ALA A 27 -7.16 0.10 -7.93
CA ALA A 27 -6.49 -1.17 -8.17
C ALA A 27 -7.35 -2.36 -7.70
N PHE A 28 -7.95 -2.27 -6.51
CA PHE A 28 -8.84 -3.32 -5.99
C PHE A 28 -10.05 -3.53 -6.91
N ALA A 29 -10.63 -2.44 -7.43
CA ALA A 29 -11.71 -2.52 -8.40
C ALA A 29 -11.27 -3.18 -9.72
N HIS A 30 -10.07 -2.86 -10.22
CA HIS A 30 -9.49 -3.48 -11.43
C HIS A 30 -9.30 -4.99 -11.26
N PHE A 31 -8.74 -5.42 -10.12
CA PHE A 31 -8.52 -6.84 -9.83
C PHE A 31 -9.77 -7.59 -9.32
N GLY A 32 -10.88 -6.88 -9.10
CA GLY A 32 -12.13 -7.46 -8.60
C GLY A 32 -12.07 -7.90 -7.13
N GLY A 33 -11.14 -7.36 -6.34
CA GLY A 33 -10.98 -7.73 -4.93
C GLY A 33 -9.78 -7.07 -4.26
N VAL A 34 -9.64 -7.32 -2.96
CA VAL A 34 -8.51 -6.87 -2.15
C VAL A 34 -7.50 -8.02 -2.02
N PRO A 35 -6.20 -7.79 -2.23
CA PRO A 35 -5.18 -8.81 -1.99
C PRO A 35 -5.03 -9.10 -0.49
N MET A 36 -4.60 -10.31 -0.13
CA MET A 36 -4.30 -10.63 1.27
C MET A 36 -3.08 -9.87 1.82
N THR A 37 -2.13 -9.49 0.96
CA THR A 37 -0.90 -8.80 1.37
C THR A 37 -0.47 -7.80 0.30
N ILE A 38 -0.04 -6.61 0.72
CA ILE A 38 0.53 -5.58 -0.15
C ILE A 38 1.95 -5.26 0.33
N VAL A 39 2.93 -5.55 -0.54
CA VAL A 39 4.33 -5.22 -0.25
C VAL A 39 4.62 -3.83 -0.78
N TYR A 40 4.88 -2.90 0.14
CA TYR A 40 5.36 -1.57 -0.19
C TYR A 40 6.89 -1.54 -0.29
N ASP A 41 7.40 -0.65 -1.14
CA ASP A 41 8.78 -0.22 -1.04
C ASP A 41 8.96 0.70 0.19
N ARG A 42 10.09 1.41 0.30
CA ARG A 42 10.34 2.35 1.41
C ARG A 42 9.71 3.73 1.18
N THR A 43 8.53 3.78 0.59
CA THR A 43 7.79 5.03 0.40
C THR A 43 7.49 5.68 1.74
N LYS A 44 7.84 6.96 1.88
CA LYS A 44 7.60 7.76 3.11
C LYS A 44 6.12 7.85 3.50
N THR A 45 5.24 7.60 2.53
CA THR A 45 3.78 7.55 2.67
C THR A 45 3.32 6.35 3.52
N VAL A 46 4.09 5.26 3.55
CA VAL A 46 3.77 4.04 4.31
C VAL A 46 4.77 3.83 5.45
N VAL A 47 6.06 4.09 5.22
CA VAL A 47 7.15 3.86 6.18
C VAL A 47 7.60 5.17 6.82
N ARG A 48 7.54 5.24 8.16
CA ARG A 48 7.93 6.46 8.91
C ARG A 48 9.44 6.66 9.01
N ARG A 49 10.22 5.60 9.22
CA ARG A 49 11.69 5.68 9.29
C ARG A 49 12.34 4.33 8.98
N HIS A 50 13.61 4.40 8.61
CA HIS A 50 14.48 3.23 8.50
C HIS A 50 14.81 2.68 9.90
N VAL A 51 14.82 1.36 10.05
CA VAL A 51 15.20 0.64 11.26
C VAL A 51 16.32 -0.35 10.96
N ALA A 52 17.00 -0.86 11.99
CA ALA A 52 18.02 -1.89 11.80
C ALA A 52 17.41 -3.19 11.25
N PRO A 53 18.17 -4.04 10.54
CA PRO A 53 17.68 -5.34 10.09
C PRO A 53 17.14 -6.17 11.26
N GLY A 54 15.93 -6.71 11.13
CA GLY A 54 15.26 -7.50 12.17
C GLY A 54 14.34 -6.70 13.12
N GLU A 55 14.29 -5.38 13.00
CA GLU A 55 13.35 -4.55 13.75
C GLU A 55 12.05 -4.29 12.97
N ALA A 56 10.94 -4.14 13.70
CA ALA A 56 9.65 -3.79 13.11
C ALA A 56 9.72 -2.40 12.46
N VAL A 57 9.34 -2.32 11.19
CA VAL A 57 9.29 -1.06 10.45
C VAL A 57 8.10 -0.23 10.95
N PRO A 58 8.31 0.99 11.47
CA PRO A 58 7.21 1.82 11.94
C PRO A 58 6.41 2.33 10.74
N LEU A 59 5.13 1.94 10.67
CA LEU A 59 4.21 2.35 9.62
C LEU A 59 3.47 3.65 9.98
N HIS A 60 2.98 4.34 8.96
CA HIS A 60 2.09 5.48 9.14
C HIS A 60 0.72 5.01 9.68
N PRO A 61 0.11 5.66 10.69
CA PRO A 61 -1.18 5.25 11.26
C PRO A 61 -2.29 5.14 10.20
N GLU A 62 -2.26 6.02 9.21
CA GLU A 62 -3.18 6.04 8.08
C GLU A 62 -3.00 4.80 7.19
N ALA A 63 -1.77 4.32 7.00
CA ALA A 63 -1.51 3.07 6.28
C ALA A 63 -2.02 1.85 7.07
N VAL A 64 -1.80 1.84 8.40
CA VAL A 64 -2.32 0.79 9.28
C VAL A 64 -3.85 0.79 9.29
N GLY A 65 -4.47 1.97 9.37
CA GLY A 65 -5.93 2.11 9.35
C GLY A 65 -6.54 1.70 8.00
N PHE A 66 -5.87 2.03 6.90
CA PHE A 66 -6.29 1.59 5.57
C PHE A 66 -6.18 0.07 5.41
N ALA A 67 -5.07 -0.54 5.84
CA ALA A 67 -4.90 -1.99 5.86
C ALA A 67 -5.98 -2.69 6.70
N GLY A 68 -6.23 -2.21 7.92
CA GLY A 68 -7.28 -2.77 8.78
C GLY A 68 -8.70 -2.57 8.24
N HIS A 69 -8.95 -1.52 7.45
CA HIS A 69 -10.26 -1.29 6.83
C HIS A 69 -10.56 -2.28 5.69
N TYR A 70 -9.53 -2.70 4.93
CA TYR A 70 -9.67 -3.63 3.82
C TYR A 70 -9.23 -5.06 4.15
N ASP A 71 -8.75 -5.30 5.37
CA ASP A 71 -8.34 -6.61 5.89
C ASP A 71 -7.18 -7.24 5.09
N PHE A 72 -6.11 -6.46 4.86
CA PHE A 72 -4.88 -6.94 4.22
C PHE A 72 -3.63 -6.67 5.07
N ASP A 73 -2.58 -7.48 4.87
CA ASP A 73 -1.28 -7.35 5.54
C ASP A 73 -0.31 -6.41 4.78
N ILE A 74 0.55 -5.69 5.52
CA ILE A 74 1.63 -4.82 5.01
C ILE A 74 3.01 -5.44 5.26
#